data_AF-A0A9X2E7T8-F1
#
_entry.id   AF-A0A9X2E7T8-F1
#
_cell.length_a   1.000
_cell.length_b   1.000
_cell.length_c   1.000
_cell.angle_alpha   90.00
_cell.angle_beta   90.00
_cell.angle_gamma   90.00
#
_symmetry.space_group_name_H-M   'P 1'
#
loop_
_entity.id
_entity.type
_entity.pdbx_description
1 polymer ?
#
loop_
_entity_poly.entity_id
_entity_poly.type
_entity_poly.pdbx_seq_one_letter_code
_entity_poly.pdbx_strand_id
1 'polypeptide(L)'
;MRFAERSLRLVLEALDGRRSAAQLARLVDPTVAATLATLIRTGAAERRLGPAVLVAVRTEPIGPGVAEVVAGYERGGRRFAIAARAACRRGEWRLVALRLR
;
A
#
# COMPACT_ATOMS: atom_id res chain seq x y z
N MET A 1 7.46 -10.28 -4.20
CA MET A 1 6.69 -10.26 -5.48
C MET A 1 6.73 -8.84 -6.02
N ARG A 2 7.26 -8.61 -7.23
CA ARG A 2 7.52 -7.24 -7.76
C ARG A 2 6.28 -6.32 -7.76
N PHE A 3 5.10 -6.88 -8.02
CA PHE A 3 3.84 -6.13 -7.91
C PHE A 3 3.61 -5.58 -6.50
N ALA A 4 3.72 -6.41 -5.46
CA ALA A 4 3.47 -6.00 -4.08
C ALA A 4 4.41 -4.87 -3.64
N GLU A 5 5.72 -5.04 -3.86
CA GLU A 5 6.72 -4.03 -3.50
C GLU A 5 6.46 -2.69 -4.19
N ARG A 6 6.18 -2.71 -5.51
CA ARG A 6 5.87 -1.51 -6.28
C ARG A 6 4.58 -0.84 -5.80
N SER A 7 3.52 -1.63 -5.60
CA SER A 7 2.22 -1.12 -5.18
C SER A 7 2.28 -0.49 -3.79
N LEU A 8 2.97 -1.13 -2.83
CA LEU A 8 3.15 -0.57 -1.48
C LEU A 8 3.97 0.72 -1.49
N ARG A 9 5.03 0.79 -2.30
CA ARG A 9 5.80 2.03 -2.46
C ARG A 9 4.92 3.17 -3.00
N LEU A 10 4.16 2.92 -4.06
CA LEU A 10 3.28 3.93 -4.67
C LEU A 10 2.17 4.38 -3.71
N VAL A 11 1.63 3.45 -2.91
CA VAL A 11 0.67 3.78 -1.85
C VAL A 11 1.30 4.75 -0.83
N LEU A 12 2.51 4.46 -0.34
CA LEU A 12 3.20 5.34 0.61
C LEU A 12 3.52 6.71 0.00
N GLU A 13 3.94 6.77 -1.27
CA GLU A 13 4.17 8.02 -1.98
C GLU A 13 2.88 8.87 -2.14
N ALA A 14 1.75 8.23 -2.39
CA ALA A 14 0.46 8.92 -2.48
C ALA A 14 -0.01 9.42 -1.11
N LEU A 15 0.18 8.64 -0.06
CA LEU A 15 -0.08 9.06 1.32
C LEU A 15 0.81 10.24 1.73
N ASP A 16 2.04 10.33 1.20
CA ASP A 16 2.92 11.48 1.37
C ASP A 16 2.51 12.72 0.55
N GLY A 17 1.51 12.60 -0.33
CA GLY A 17 1.13 13.67 -1.27
C GLY A 17 2.12 13.87 -2.42
N ARG A 18 3.07 12.94 -2.62
CA ARG A 18 4.08 12.99 -3.70
C ARG A 18 3.57 12.40 -5.03
N ARG A 19 2.40 11.76 -5.02
CA ARG A 19 1.75 11.12 -6.17
C ARG A 19 0.25 11.40 -6.16
N SER A 20 -0.35 11.42 -7.34
CA SER A 20 -1.81 11.51 -7.47
C SER A 20 -2.47 10.16 -7.14
N ALA A 21 -3.53 10.19 -6.32
CA ALA A 21 -4.33 9.01 -6.00
C ALA A 21 -4.96 8.34 -7.24
N ALA A 22 -5.18 9.11 -8.33
CA ALA A 22 -5.70 8.56 -9.59
C ALA A 22 -4.75 7.51 -10.20
N GLN A 23 -3.45 7.62 -9.95
CA GLN A 23 -2.45 6.66 -10.44
C GLN A 23 -2.52 5.30 -9.72
N LEU A 24 -3.18 5.25 -8.55
CA LEU A 24 -3.36 4.01 -7.79
C LEU A 24 -4.56 3.19 -8.26
N ALA A 25 -5.49 3.77 -9.03
CA ALA A 25 -6.75 3.11 -9.41
C ALA A 25 -6.56 1.79 -10.18
N ARG A 26 -5.43 1.62 -10.87
CA ARG A 26 -5.08 0.35 -11.55
C ARG A 26 -4.41 -0.68 -10.63
N LEU A 27 -3.89 -0.25 -9.49
CA LEU A 27 -3.12 -1.07 -8.55
C LEU A 27 -3.96 -1.59 -7.39
N VAL A 28 -5.11 -0.97 -7.13
CA VAL A 28 -5.96 -1.26 -5.98
C VAL A 28 -7.40 -1.48 -6.42
N ASP A 29 -8.11 -2.35 -5.71
CA ASP A 29 -9.55 -2.53 -5.86
C ASP A 29 -10.31 -1.28 -5.34
N PRO A 30 -11.53 -0.98 -5.83
CA PRO A 30 -12.29 0.20 -5.41
C PRO A 30 -12.45 0.36 -3.89
N THR A 31 -12.60 -0.73 -3.13
CA THR A 31 -12.68 -0.63 -1.66
C THR A 31 -11.39 -0.10 -1.05
N VAL A 32 -10.23 -0.60 -1.51
CA VAL A 32 -8.92 -0.11 -1.07
C VAL A 32 -8.68 1.32 -1.53
N ALA A 33 -9.13 1.69 -2.74
CA ALA A 33 -9.05 3.07 -3.23
C ALA A 33 -9.80 4.04 -2.30
N ALA A 34 -11.01 3.68 -1.86
CA ALA A 34 -11.79 4.49 -0.93
C ALA A 34 -11.11 4.64 0.43
N THR A 35 -10.53 3.56 0.98
CA THR A 35 -9.74 3.60 2.21
C THR A 35 -8.54 4.55 2.08
N LEU A 36 -7.80 4.45 0.98
CA LEU A 36 -6.65 5.31 0.72
C LEU A 36 -7.05 6.78 0.57
N ALA A 37 -8.14 7.07 -0.15
CA ALA A 37 -8.64 8.43 -0.28
C ALA A 37 -8.97 9.04 1.09
N THR A 38 -9.55 8.26 2.01
CA THR A 38 -9.80 8.69 3.38
C THR A 38 -8.49 8.96 4.14
N LEU A 39 -7.53 8.03 4.09
CA LEU A 39 -6.23 8.21 4.76
C LEU A 39 -5.44 9.42 4.21
N ILE A 40 -5.50 9.69 2.91
CA ILE A 40 -4.87 10.87 2.31
C ILE A 40 -5.49 12.16 2.85
N ARG A 41 -6.82 12.19 3.04
CA ARG A 41 -7.52 13.36 3.60
C ARG A 41 -7.21 13.56 5.08
N THR A 42 -7.11 12.49 5.87
CA THR A 42 -6.94 12.57 7.34
C THR A 42 -5.48 12.55 7.81
N GLY A 43 -4.55 12.03 7.01
CA GLY A 43 -3.14 11.78 7.36
C GLY A 43 -2.22 13.01 7.36
N ALA A 44 -2.75 14.23 7.45
CA ALA A 44 -1.95 15.45 7.42
C ALA A 44 -0.89 15.52 8.55
N ALA A 45 -1.20 14.99 9.74
CA ALA A 45 -0.26 14.95 10.85
C ALA A 45 0.90 13.97 10.62
N GLU A 46 0.61 12.81 10.04
CA GLU A 46 1.61 11.78 9.74
C GLU A 46 2.56 12.22 8.64
N ARG A 47 2.08 12.98 7.64
CA ARG A 47 2.91 13.57 6.59
C ARG A 47 4.01 14.50 7.12
N ARG A 48 3.78 15.17 8.26
CA ARG A 48 4.77 16.06 8.89
C ARG A 48 5.98 15.31 9.47
N LEU A 49 5.90 13.99 9.63
CA LEU A 49 7.00 13.14 10.10
C LEU A 49 8.03 12.81 9.00
N GLY A 50 7.88 13.37 7.80
CA GLY A 50 8.73 13.08 6.64
C GLY A 50 8.20 11.92 5.78
N PRO A 51 8.96 11.54 4.72
CA PRO A 51 8.53 10.53 3.77
C PRO A 51 8.51 9.13 4.41
N ALA A 52 7.56 8.30 4.00
CA ALA A 52 7.60 6.88 4.35
C ALA A 52 8.57 6.10 3.43
N VAL A 53 9.45 5.33 4.05
CA VAL A 53 10.43 4.46 3.36
C VAL A 53 10.06 3.00 3.60
N LEU A 54 9.78 2.26 2.53
CA LEU A 54 9.49 0.83 2.59
C LEU A 54 10.78 0.06 2.89
N VAL A 55 10.83 -0.70 3.98
CA VAL A 55 12.07 -1.36 4.46
C VAL A 55 12.06 -2.88 4.38
N ALA A 56 10.89 -3.51 4.48
CA ALA A 56 10.77 -4.97 4.37
C ALA A 56 9.44 -5.32 3.71
N VAL A 57 9.45 -6.29 2.80
CA VAL A 57 8.25 -6.83 2.18
C VAL A 57 8.38 -8.34 2.13
N ARG A 58 7.43 -9.03 2.76
CA ARG A 58 7.23 -10.47 2.60
C ARG A 58 5.91 -10.70 1.88
N THR A 59 5.92 -11.59 0.91
CA THR A 59 4.72 -12.02 0.20
C THR A 59 4.58 -13.52 0.38
N GLU A 60 3.39 -13.97 0.76
CA GLU A 60 3.05 -15.37 0.96
C GLU A 60 1.87 -15.73 0.05
N PRO A 61 2.05 -16.60 -0.95
CA PRO A 61 0.93 -17.12 -1.74
C PRO A 61 -0.01 -17.92 -0.83
N ILE A 62 -1.30 -17.63 -0.88
CA ILE A 62 -2.32 -18.34 -0.08
C ILE A 62 -3.37 -19.07 -0.93
N GLY A 63 -3.20 -19.03 -2.26
CA GLY A 63 -4.06 -19.71 -3.21
C GLY A 63 -3.80 -19.26 -4.65
N PRO A 64 -4.48 -19.85 -5.63
CA PRO A 64 -4.34 -19.47 -7.03
C PRO A 64 -4.64 -17.99 -7.24
N GLY A 65 -3.63 -17.23 -7.67
CA GLY A 65 -3.78 -15.80 -7.90
C GLY A 65 -4.08 -14.98 -6.64
N VAL A 66 -3.77 -15.46 -5.44
CA VAL A 66 -3.95 -14.70 -4.19
C VAL A 66 -2.68 -14.78 -3.35
N ALA A 67 -2.25 -13.64 -2.82
CA ALA A 67 -1.11 -13.57 -1.92
C ALA A 67 -1.36 -12.59 -0.78
N GLU A 68 -0.95 -12.98 0.43
CA GLU A 68 -0.82 -12.06 1.56
C GLU A 68 0.53 -11.34 1.50
N VAL A 69 0.53 -10.09 1.95
CA VAL A 69 1.70 -9.22 1.97
C VAL A 69 1.82 -8.61 3.35
N VAL A 70 2.96 -8.83 3.99
CA VAL A 70 3.33 -8.16 5.23
C VAL A 70 4.55 -7.32 4.95
N ALA A 71 4.50 -6.04 5.31
CA ALA A 71 5.59 -5.13 5.08
C ALA A 71 5.80 -4.18 6.26
N GLY A 72 7.00 -3.61 6.33
CA GLY A 72 7.33 -2.54 7.25
C GLY A 72 7.72 -1.27 6.49
N TYR A 73 7.40 -0.11 7.05
CA TYR A 73 7.91 1.17 6.58
C TYR A 73 8.41 2.02 7.75
N GLU A 74 9.39 2.86 7.47
CA GLU A 74 9.92 3.83 8.42
C GLU A 74 9.44 5.23 8.09
N ARG A 75 9.14 6.03 9.12
CA ARG A 75 8.74 7.43 9.00
C ARG A 75 9.07 8.15 10.31
N GLY A 76 9.75 9.29 10.23
CA GLY A 76 10.08 10.12 11.39
C GLY A 76 10.80 9.36 12.51
N GLY A 77 11.72 8.46 12.16
CA GLY A 77 12.46 7.63 13.13
C GLY A 77 11.63 6.50 13.77
N ARG A 78 10.40 6.27 13.32
CA ARG A 78 9.53 5.20 13.81
C ARG A 78 9.29 4.16 12.72
N ARG A 79 9.19 2.90 13.13
CA ARG A 79 8.83 1.78 12.25
C ARG A 79 7.35 1.44 12.42
N PHE A 80 6.70 1.24 11.29
CA PHE A 80 5.28 0.96 11.14
C PHE A 80 5.08 -0.31 10.32
N ALA A 81 3.87 -0.86 10.36
CA ALA A 81 3.54 -2.11 9.69
C ALA A 81 2.44 -1.92 8.65
N ILE A 82 2.51 -2.71 7.58
CA ILE A 82 1.50 -2.83 6.55
C ILE A 82 1.11 -4.30 6.44
N ALA A 83 -0.19 -4.56 6.48
CA ALA A 83 -0.77 -5.81 6.03
C ALA A 83 -1.61 -5.54 4.79
N ALA A 84 -1.45 -6.36 3.75
CA ALA A 84 -2.20 -6.23 2.51
C ALA A 84 -2.47 -7.58 1.89
N ARG A 85 -3.55 -7.69 1.13
CA ARG A 85 -3.84 -8.85 0.28
C ARG A 85 -3.80 -8.42 -1.16
N ALA A 86 -3.11 -9.19 -2.00
CA ALA A 86 -3.09 -9.04 -3.44
C ALA A 86 -3.90 -10.18 -4.09
N ALA A 87 -4.69 -9.85 -5.10
CA ALA A 87 -5.40 -10.82 -5.92
C ALA A 87 -5.18 -10.55 -7.40
N CYS A 88 -5.03 -11.61 -8.18
CA CYS A 88 -4.92 -11.59 -9.63
C CYS A 88 -6.30 -11.91 -10.23
N ARG A 89 -6.83 -10.99 -11.03
CA ARG A 89 -8.08 -11.19 -11.79
C ARG A 89 -7.80 -10.90 -13.25
N ARG A 90 -8.11 -11.83 -14.14
CA ARG A 90 -7.87 -11.72 -15.60
C ARG A 90 -6.42 -11.34 -15.94
N GLY A 91 -5.44 -11.87 -15.20
CA GLY A 91 -4.02 -11.59 -15.40
C GLY A 91 -3.51 -10.30 -14.75
N GLU A 92 -4.38 -9.49 -14.15
CA GLU A 92 -4.01 -8.25 -13.48
C GLU A 92 -4.01 -8.41 -11.96
N TRP A 93 -2.88 -8.10 -11.33
CA TRP A 93 -2.76 -8.03 -9.88
C TRP A 93 -3.31 -6.71 -9.34
N ARG A 94 -4.07 -6.79 -8.24
CA ARG A 94 -4.57 -5.63 -7.49
C ARG A 94 -4.45 -5.88 -5.99
N LEU A 95 -4.22 -4.83 -5.21
CA LEU A 95 -4.40 -4.87 -3.76
C LEU A 95 -5.90 -4.84 -3.46
N VAL A 96 -6.40 -5.87 -2.77
CA VAL A 96 -7.82 -6.05 -2.42
C VAL A 96 -8.12 -5.84 -0.95
N ALA A 97 -7.07 -5.82 -0.11
CA ALA A 97 -7.15 -5.39 1.28
C ALA A 97 -5.86 -4.66 1.66
N LEU A 98 -5.97 -3.67 2.56
CA LEU A 98 -4.84 -2.89 3.02
C LEU A 98 -5.09 -2.35 4.43
N ARG A 99 -4.09 -2.46 5.30
CA ARG A 99 -4.07 -1.89 6.65
C ARG A 99 -2.68 -1.34 6.93
N LEU A 100 -2.61 -0.07 7.33
CA LEU A 100 -1.40 0.58 7.85
C LEU A 100 -1.54 0.75 9.36
N ARG A 101 -0.51 0.44 10.15
CA ARG A 101 -0.48 0.55 11.61
C ARG A 101 0.73 1.34 12.04
#